data_AF-A0A0F4RFC7-F1
#
_entry.id   AF-A0A0F4RFC7-F1
#
_cell.length_a   1.000
_cell.length_b   1.000
_cell.length_c   1.000
_cell.angle_alpha   90.00
_cell.angle_beta   90.00
_cell.angle_gamma   90.00
#
_symmetry.space_group_name_H-M   'P 1'
#
loop_
_entity.id
_entity.type
_entity.pdbx_description
1 polymer ?
#
loop_
_entity_poly.entity_id
_entity_poly.type
_entity_poly.pdbx_seq_one_letter_code
_entity_poly.pdbx_strand_id
1 'polypeptide(L)'
;MNEDESIWARETLGYTDQWIELGILTDEICQVQRQQWSKIDADRNTEHYRFSAWRAFGGAKGTISNEDLQQCIMIAASDADPAMGRAILHDILKTSWLSDEQFQRVRREMNEPSEAKIVDRYTLFRTLRADPSHENLDRAVRVGDSIVQRHVIDKYPLKRTTLEFLEQYGEVRAIKNLARQELGSGKLKE
;
A
#
# COMPACT_ATOMS: atom_id res chain seq x y z
N MET A 1 -13.38 -20.95 14.11
CA MET A 1 -13.36 -20.16 15.35
C MET A 1 -14.48 -20.63 16.23
N ASN A 2 -14.23 -20.82 17.53
CA ASN A 2 -15.34 -21.17 18.43
C ASN A 2 -16.19 -19.93 18.75
N GLU A 3 -17.37 -20.14 19.34
CA GLU A 3 -18.34 -19.07 19.61
C GLU A 3 -17.79 -18.03 20.61
N ASP A 4 -17.11 -18.49 21.68
CA ASP A 4 -16.50 -17.62 22.70
C ASP A 4 -15.43 -16.70 22.11
N GLU A 5 -14.54 -17.25 21.27
CA GLU A 5 -13.51 -16.48 20.56
C GLU A 5 -14.13 -15.44 19.62
N SER A 6 -15.19 -15.82 18.91
CA SER A 6 -15.89 -14.92 17.99
C SER A 6 -16.57 -13.77 18.73
N ILE A 7 -17.24 -14.06 19.85
CA ILE A 7 -17.86 -13.03 20.71
C ILE A 7 -16.78 -12.11 21.26
N TRP A 8 -15.71 -12.66 21.82
CA TRP A 8 -14.61 -11.86 22.36
C TRP A 8 -14.00 -10.92 21.32
N ALA A 9 -13.73 -11.42 20.10
CA ALA A 9 -13.15 -10.61 19.03
C ALA A 9 -14.05 -9.45 18.61
N ARG A 10 -15.37 -9.67 18.51
CA ARG A 10 -16.35 -8.63 18.16
C ARG A 10 -16.48 -7.60 19.27
N GLU A 11 -16.67 -8.05 20.51
CA GLU A 11 -16.96 -7.16 21.64
C GLU A 11 -15.73 -6.41 22.16
N THR A 12 -14.54 -7.03 22.10
CA THR A 12 -13.31 -6.45 22.65
C THR A 12 -12.49 -5.72 21.60
N LEU A 13 -12.32 -6.33 20.41
CA LEU A 13 -11.42 -5.81 19.38
C LEU A 13 -12.16 -5.16 18.21
N GLY A 14 -13.50 -5.18 18.19
CA GLY A 14 -14.30 -4.51 17.16
C GLY A 14 -14.24 -5.17 15.79
N TYR A 15 -13.94 -6.48 15.73
CA TYR A 15 -14.08 -7.23 14.49
C TYR A 15 -15.55 -7.35 14.08
N THR A 16 -15.79 -7.54 12.79
CA THR A 16 -17.12 -7.88 12.24
C THR A 16 -17.10 -9.29 11.66
N ASP A 17 -18.28 -9.86 11.39
CA ASP A 17 -18.38 -11.22 10.84
C ASP A 17 -17.67 -11.33 9.48
N GLN A 18 -17.63 -10.26 8.69
CA GLN A 18 -16.92 -10.24 7.40
C GLN A 18 -15.42 -10.52 7.55
N TRP A 19 -14.79 -10.11 8.65
CA TRP A 19 -13.37 -10.42 8.90
C TRP A 19 -13.12 -11.92 9.07
N ILE A 20 -14.09 -12.60 9.67
CA ILE A 20 -14.05 -14.05 9.95
C ILE A 20 -14.36 -14.82 8.66
N GLU A 21 -15.42 -14.42 7.97
CA GLU A 21 -15.88 -15.05 6.72
C GLU A 21 -14.83 -14.99 5.61
N LEU A 22 -14.09 -13.88 5.50
CA LEU A 22 -12.97 -13.75 4.57
C LEU A 22 -11.69 -14.46 5.02
N GLY A 23 -11.67 -15.00 6.24
CA GLY A 23 -10.47 -15.62 6.82
C GLY A 23 -9.36 -14.61 7.12
N ILE A 24 -9.68 -13.33 7.29
CA ILE A 24 -8.71 -12.31 7.75
C ILE A 24 -8.41 -12.53 9.24
N LEU A 25 -9.46 -12.77 10.02
CA LEU A 25 -9.35 -13.24 11.39
C LEU A 25 -9.53 -14.76 11.43
N THR A 26 -8.43 -15.48 11.56
CA THR A 26 -8.45 -16.94 11.80
C THR A 26 -8.41 -17.24 13.30
N ASP A 27 -8.69 -18.49 13.66
CA ASP A 27 -8.65 -19.00 15.04
C ASP A 27 -7.27 -18.77 15.66
N GLU A 28 -6.21 -19.06 14.89
CA GLU A 28 -4.83 -18.89 15.32
C GLU A 28 -4.52 -17.41 15.62
N ILE A 29 -4.94 -16.50 14.73
CA ILE A 29 -4.76 -15.06 14.93
C ILE A 29 -5.53 -14.61 16.17
N CYS A 30 -6.79 -15.02 16.31
CA CYS A 30 -7.64 -14.65 17.44
C CYS A 30 -7.01 -15.10 18.78
N GLN A 31 -6.52 -16.35 18.85
CA GLN A 31 -5.87 -16.87 20.05
C GLN A 31 -4.59 -16.11 20.41
N VAL A 32 -3.75 -15.81 19.42
CA VAL A 32 -2.53 -15.01 19.63
C VAL A 32 -2.87 -13.62 20.16
N GLN A 33 -3.87 -12.96 19.56
CA GLN A 33 -4.30 -11.63 19.98
C GLN A 33 -4.93 -11.63 21.38
N ARG A 34 -5.71 -12.65 21.74
CA ARG A 34 -6.29 -12.81 23.08
C ARG A 34 -5.23 -12.97 24.15
N GLN A 35 -4.19 -13.77 23.87
CA GLN A 35 -3.04 -13.90 24.75
C GLN A 35 -2.28 -12.57 24.90
N GLN A 36 -2.07 -11.83 23.81
CA GLN A 36 -1.44 -10.51 23.85
C GLN A 36 -2.27 -9.52 24.69
N TRP A 37 -3.58 -9.46 24.48
CA TRP A 37 -4.49 -8.57 25.20
C TRP A 37 -4.53 -8.80 26.71
N SER A 38 -4.31 -10.05 27.15
CA SER A 38 -4.31 -10.43 28.56
C SER A 38 -3.07 -9.95 29.34
N LYS A 39 -2.02 -9.49 28.65
CA LYS A 39 -0.79 -9.02 29.29
C LYS A 39 -1.00 -7.67 29.99
N ILE A 40 -0.20 -7.42 31.03
CA ILE A 40 -0.26 -6.18 31.82
C ILE A 40 0.15 -4.96 30.98
N ASP A 41 1.17 -5.14 30.14
CA ASP A 41 1.72 -4.16 29.21
C ASP A 41 1.11 -4.25 27.79
N ALA A 42 -0.07 -4.87 27.67
CA ALA A 42 -0.73 -5.06 26.38
C ALA A 42 -1.06 -3.73 25.72
N ASP A 43 -0.90 -3.70 24.39
CA ASP A 43 -1.43 -2.64 23.56
C ASP A 43 -2.97 -2.61 23.68
N ARG A 44 -3.53 -1.44 23.98
CA ARG A 44 -4.98 -1.26 24.12
C ARG A 44 -5.62 -0.63 22.88
N ASN A 45 -4.82 -0.30 21.86
CA ASN A 45 -5.32 0.21 20.59
C ASN A 45 -5.84 -0.96 19.76
N THR A 46 -7.16 -1.14 19.74
CA THR A 46 -7.81 -2.27 19.04
C THR A 46 -7.56 -2.24 17.53
N GLU A 47 -7.38 -1.05 16.95
CA GLU A 47 -7.01 -0.87 15.53
C GLU A 47 -5.70 -1.58 15.17
N HIS A 48 -4.73 -1.65 16.07
CA HIS A 48 -3.46 -2.33 15.80
C HIS A 48 -3.64 -3.83 15.62
N TYR A 49 -4.55 -4.43 16.40
CA TYR A 49 -4.90 -5.85 16.26
C TYR A 49 -5.59 -6.10 14.93
N ARG A 50 -6.61 -5.30 14.58
CA ARG A 50 -7.29 -5.40 13.28
C ARG A 50 -6.32 -5.21 12.12
N PHE A 51 -5.43 -4.22 12.19
CA PHE A 51 -4.46 -3.97 11.14
C PHE A 51 -3.43 -5.09 11.02
N SER A 52 -3.00 -5.67 12.15
CA SER A 52 -2.09 -6.82 12.14
C SER A 52 -2.71 -8.03 11.42
N ALA A 53 -4.00 -8.32 11.67
CA ALA A 53 -4.73 -9.38 10.99
C ALA A 53 -4.85 -9.11 9.48
N TRP A 54 -5.21 -7.87 9.12
CA TRP A 54 -5.24 -7.43 7.72
C TRP A 54 -3.89 -7.65 7.01
N ARG A 55 -2.78 -7.24 7.65
CA ARG A 55 -1.44 -7.40 7.10
C ARG A 55 -1.05 -8.87 6.92
N ALA A 56 -1.43 -9.74 7.86
CA ALA A 56 -1.21 -11.17 7.74
C ALA A 56 -1.97 -11.77 6.55
N PHE A 57 -3.24 -11.39 6.38
CA PHE A 57 -4.07 -11.80 5.25
C PHE A 57 -3.49 -11.33 3.90
N GLY A 58 -3.19 -10.03 3.78
CA GLY A 58 -2.69 -9.44 2.54
C GLY A 58 -1.30 -9.94 2.14
N GLY A 59 -0.45 -10.29 3.12
CA GLY A 59 0.89 -10.85 2.88
C GLY A 59 0.87 -12.27 2.31
N ALA A 60 -0.20 -13.03 2.52
CA ALA A 60 -0.34 -14.42 2.08
C ALA A 60 -0.93 -14.56 0.66
N LYS A 61 -1.54 -13.50 0.11
CA LYS A 61 -2.27 -13.55 -1.17
C LYS A 61 -1.37 -13.15 -2.35
N GLY A 62 -1.36 -13.99 -3.38
CA GLY A 62 -0.72 -13.69 -4.68
C GLY A 62 -1.68 -13.10 -5.73
N THR A 63 -2.99 -13.32 -5.58
CA THR A 63 -4.09 -12.84 -6.44
C THR A 63 -5.38 -12.70 -5.61
N ILE A 64 -6.36 -11.95 -6.12
CA ILE A 64 -7.69 -11.77 -5.50
C ILE A 64 -8.80 -11.86 -6.52
N SER A 65 -9.89 -12.51 -6.13
CA SER A 65 -11.14 -12.47 -6.88
C SER A 65 -11.76 -11.07 -6.78
N ASN A 66 -12.70 -10.76 -7.69
CA ASN A 66 -13.42 -9.49 -7.61
C ASN A 66 -14.34 -9.45 -6.38
N GLU A 67 -14.85 -10.61 -5.99
CA GLU A 67 -15.72 -10.83 -4.84
C GLU A 67 -14.96 -10.57 -3.53
N ASP A 68 -13.80 -11.21 -3.34
CA ASP A 68 -12.96 -11.02 -2.15
C ASP A 68 -12.52 -9.54 -2.05
N LEU A 69 -12.15 -8.92 -3.18
CA LEU A 69 -11.76 -7.51 -3.20
C LEU A 69 -12.91 -6.60 -2.76
N GLN A 70 -14.13 -6.85 -3.25
CA GLN A 70 -15.30 -6.07 -2.85
C GLN A 70 -15.56 -6.21 -1.35
N GLN A 71 -15.41 -7.41 -0.80
CA GLN A 71 -15.55 -7.62 0.64
C GLN A 71 -14.46 -6.90 1.44
N CYS A 72 -13.21 -6.89 0.96
CA CYS A 72 -12.13 -6.13 1.59
C CYS A 72 -12.41 -4.61 1.59
N ILE A 73 -12.95 -4.07 0.48
CA ILE A 73 -13.37 -2.66 0.38
C ILE A 73 -14.51 -2.39 1.38
N MET A 74 -15.48 -3.28 1.50
CA MET A 74 -16.58 -3.14 2.45
C MET A 74 -16.09 -3.15 3.90
N ILE A 75 -15.16 -4.03 4.24
CA ILE A 75 -14.50 -4.04 5.56
C ILE A 75 -13.83 -2.69 5.82
N ALA A 76 -13.06 -2.18 4.85
CA ALA A 76 -12.39 -0.90 5.00
C ALA A 76 -13.37 0.26 5.18
N ALA A 77 -14.49 0.27 4.45
CA ALA A 77 -15.51 1.31 4.53
C ALA A 77 -16.36 1.25 5.82
N SER A 78 -16.40 0.10 6.49
CA SER A 78 -17.24 -0.13 7.67
C SER A 78 -16.44 -0.38 8.97
N ASP A 79 -15.12 -0.21 8.94
CA ASP A 79 -14.32 -0.33 10.17
C ASP A 79 -14.78 0.70 11.21
N ALA A 80 -14.82 0.27 12.47
CA ALA A 80 -15.22 1.12 13.59
C ALA A 80 -14.31 2.35 13.73
N ASP A 81 -13.07 2.25 13.27
CA ASP A 81 -12.15 3.37 13.14
C ASP A 81 -11.96 3.74 11.64
N PRO A 82 -12.45 4.91 11.20
CA PRO A 82 -12.30 5.35 9.81
C PRO A 82 -10.84 5.46 9.35
N ALA A 83 -9.92 5.86 10.23
CA ALA A 83 -8.50 5.99 9.87
C ALA A 83 -7.89 4.61 9.57
N MET A 84 -8.28 3.60 10.34
CA MET A 84 -7.93 2.20 10.11
C MET A 84 -8.51 1.68 8.78
N GLY A 85 -9.77 1.98 8.50
CA GLY A 85 -10.40 1.70 7.21
C GLY A 85 -9.61 2.31 6.03
N ARG A 86 -9.23 3.58 6.13
CA ARG A 86 -8.37 4.24 5.12
C ARG A 86 -7.01 3.58 5.01
N ALA A 87 -6.39 3.16 6.12
CA ALA A 87 -5.12 2.45 6.11
C ALA A 87 -5.22 1.10 5.35
N ILE A 88 -6.33 0.38 5.48
CA ILE A 88 -6.60 -0.84 4.69
C ILE A 88 -6.66 -0.51 3.19
N LEU A 89 -7.47 0.48 2.78
CA LEU A 89 -7.56 0.89 1.35
C LEU A 89 -6.20 1.28 0.79
N HIS A 90 -5.43 2.06 1.57
CA HIS A 90 -4.08 2.42 1.22
C HIS A 90 -3.24 1.18 0.95
N ASP A 91 -3.28 0.19 1.84
CA ASP A 91 -2.53 -1.06 1.68
C ASP A 91 -2.99 -1.88 0.49
N ILE A 92 -4.29 -2.01 0.25
CA ILE A 92 -4.83 -2.67 -0.96
C ILE A 92 -4.24 -2.00 -2.20
N LEU A 93 -4.27 -0.67 -2.28
CA LEU A 93 -3.78 0.08 -3.45
C LEU A 93 -2.30 -0.18 -3.76
N LYS A 94 -1.45 -0.42 -2.73
CA LYS A 94 -0.01 -0.65 -2.92
C LYS A 94 0.30 -2.01 -3.53
N THR A 95 -0.68 -2.90 -3.55
CA THR A 95 -0.42 -4.30 -3.85
C THR A 95 -0.23 -4.55 -5.34
N SER A 96 0.66 -5.50 -5.64
CA SER A 96 1.01 -5.88 -7.01
C SER A 96 0.04 -6.90 -7.64
N TRP A 97 -0.87 -7.45 -6.84
CA TRP A 97 -1.80 -8.52 -7.21
C TRP A 97 -3.15 -8.03 -7.76
N LEU A 98 -3.41 -6.72 -7.72
CA LEU A 98 -4.59 -6.15 -8.38
C LEU A 98 -4.42 -6.14 -9.89
N SER A 99 -5.46 -6.56 -10.62
CA SER A 99 -5.62 -6.21 -12.04
C SER A 99 -5.81 -4.69 -12.22
N ASP A 100 -5.72 -4.18 -13.44
CA ASP A 100 -5.94 -2.75 -13.69
C ASP A 100 -7.39 -2.34 -13.38
N GLU A 101 -8.36 -3.19 -13.69
CA GLU A 101 -9.77 -2.95 -13.33
C GLU A 101 -9.97 -2.91 -11.81
N GLN A 102 -9.37 -3.84 -11.09
CA GLN A 102 -9.42 -3.90 -9.63
C GLN A 102 -8.76 -2.67 -9.00
N PHE A 103 -7.60 -2.24 -9.53
CA PHE A 103 -6.95 -1.01 -9.11
C PHE A 103 -7.85 0.21 -9.31
N GLN A 104 -8.51 0.32 -10.46
CA GLN A 104 -9.45 1.42 -10.71
C GLN A 104 -10.65 1.41 -9.77
N ARG A 105 -11.12 0.24 -9.34
CA ARG A 105 -12.18 0.13 -8.32
C ARG A 105 -11.71 0.69 -6.99
N VAL A 106 -10.59 0.22 -6.47
CA VAL A 106 -10.02 0.70 -5.19
C VAL A 106 -9.76 2.21 -5.24
N ARG A 107 -9.23 2.71 -6.37
CA ARG A 107 -8.97 4.14 -6.57
C ARG A 107 -10.23 5.00 -6.45
N ARG A 108 -11.41 4.51 -6.88
CA ARG A 108 -12.67 5.28 -6.79
C ARG A 108 -13.15 5.46 -5.36
N GLU A 109 -12.78 4.55 -4.46
CA GLU A 109 -13.09 4.63 -3.03
C GLU A 109 -12.16 5.62 -2.29
N MET A 110 -11.02 5.95 -2.90
CA MET A 110 -10.01 6.88 -2.37
C MET A 110 -10.22 8.29 -2.96
N ASN A 111 -11.13 9.04 -2.34
CA ASN A 111 -11.60 10.35 -2.81
C ASN A 111 -11.16 11.52 -1.93
N GLU A 112 -10.39 11.29 -0.87
CA GLU A 112 -9.95 12.37 0.01
C GLU A 112 -8.74 13.10 -0.59
N PRO A 113 -8.63 14.44 -0.45
CA PRO A 113 -7.47 15.18 -0.93
C PRO A 113 -6.13 14.70 -0.34
N SER A 114 -6.15 14.18 0.88
CA SER A 114 -5.00 13.55 1.57
C SER A 114 -4.49 12.30 0.83
N GLU A 115 -5.35 11.62 0.08
CA GLU A 115 -5.08 10.37 -0.63
C GLU A 115 -4.53 10.61 -2.05
N ALA A 116 -4.67 11.82 -2.60
CA ALA A 116 -4.26 12.14 -3.97
C ALA A 116 -2.80 11.74 -4.24
N LYS A 117 -1.89 12.05 -3.31
CA LYS A 117 -0.46 11.75 -3.46
C LYS A 117 -0.18 10.24 -3.54
N ILE A 118 -0.88 9.42 -2.75
CA ILE A 118 -0.69 7.96 -2.79
C ILE A 118 -1.32 7.37 -4.05
N VAL A 119 -2.49 7.85 -4.45
CA VAL A 119 -3.17 7.45 -5.69
C VAL A 119 -2.31 7.74 -6.92
N ASP A 120 -1.77 8.95 -7.03
CA ASP A 120 -0.91 9.35 -8.14
C ASP A 120 0.35 8.50 -8.20
N ARG A 121 1.01 8.29 -7.06
CA ARG A 121 2.21 7.45 -6.96
C ARG A 121 1.97 6.05 -7.53
N TYR A 122 0.93 5.36 -7.07
CA TYR A 122 0.68 3.98 -7.51
C TYR A 122 0.13 3.92 -8.93
N THR A 123 -0.56 4.96 -9.41
CA THR A 123 -0.92 5.10 -10.83
C THR A 123 0.34 5.19 -11.70
N LEU A 124 1.34 5.96 -11.30
CA LEU A 124 2.62 6.06 -12.00
C LEU A 124 3.40 4.74 -11.98
N PHE A 125 3.46 4.06 -10.83
CA PHE A 125 4.12 2.75 -10.74
C PHE A 125 3.50 1.71 -11.67
N ARG A 126 2.17 1.68 -11.78
CA ARG A 126 1.49 0.80 -12.72
C ARG A 126 1.76 1.18 -14.16
N THR A 127 1.74 2.48 -14.48
CA THR A 127 2.09 2.98 -15.81
C THR A 127 3.50 2.54 -16.20
N LEU A 128 4.49 2.77 -15.34
CA LEU A 128 5.89 2.42 -15.61
C LEU A 128 6.10 0.91 -15.72
N ARG A 129 5.36 0.11 -14.95
CA ARG A 129 5.39 -1.36 -15.06
C ARG A 129 4.86 -1.83 -16.43
N ALA A 130 3.81 -1.19 -16.94
CA ALA A 130 3.20 -1.54 -18.22
C ALA A 130 4.03 -1.02 -19.41
N ASP A 131 4.51 0.21 -19.33
CA ASP A 131 5.33 0.85 -20.36
C ASP A 131 6.41 1.76 -19.73
N PRO A 132 7.64 1.25 -19.53
CA PRO A 132 8.78 2.02 -19.03
C PRO A 132 9.48 2.84 -20.12
N SER A 133 8.73 3.39 -21.07
CA SER A 133 9.27 4.30 -22.08
C SER A 133 9.92 5.54 -21.44
N HIS A 134 10.91 6.13 -22.14
CA HIS A 134 11.57 7.35 -21.66
C HIS A 134 10.58 8.51 -21.44
N GLU A 135 9.53 8.60 -22.24
CA GLU A 135 8.46 9.57 -22.05
C GLU A 135 7.73 9.37 -20.72
N ASN A 136 7.37 8.13 -20.37
CA ASN A 136 6.73 7.84 -19.09
C ASN A 136 7.68 8.03 -17.91
N LEU A 137 8.96 7.71 -18.06
CA LEU A 137 9.98 7.96 -17.04
C LEU A 137 10.16 9.48 -16.79
N ASP A 138 10.26 10.27 -17.86
CA ASP A 138 10.35 11.74 -17.79
C ASP A 138 9.10 12.35 -17.14
N ARG A 139 7.92 11.85 -17.50
CA ARG A 139 6.66 12.27 -16.87
C ARG A 139 6.65 11.95 -15.37
N ALA A 140 7.05 10.72 -15.00
CA ALA A 140 7.04 10.27 -13.61
C ALA A 140 7.97 11.10 -12.70
N VAL A 141 9.17 11.45 -13.18
CA VAL A 141 10.12 12.24 -12.37
C VAL A 141 9.68 13.70 -12.18
N ARG A 142 8.91 14.24 -13.12
CA ARG A 142 8.40 15.63 -13.08
C ARG A 142 7.25 15.83 -12.12
N VAL A 143 6.62 14.76 -11.65
CA VAL A 143 5.55 14.83 -10.63
C VAL A 143 6.06 15.35 -9.28
N GLY A 144 7.38 15.26 -9.02
CA GLY A 144 7.96 15.78 -7.77
C GLY A 144 7.69 14.87 -6.56
N ASP A 145 7.42 13.58 -6.78
CA ASP A 145 7.32 12.62 -5.68
C ASP A 145 8.68 11.93 -5.47
N SER A 146 9.29 12.14 -4.30
CA SER A 146 10.63 11.60 -4.00
C SER A 146 10.70 10.08 -4.03
N ILE A 147 9.61 9.38 -3.68
CA ILE A 147 9.54 7.92 -3.73
C ILE A 147 9.47 7.45 -5.19
N VAL A 148 8.70 8.14 -6.03
CA VAL A 148 8.67 7.87 -7.48
C VAL A 148 10.03 8.14 -8.12
N GLN A 149 10.64 9.30 -7.86
CA GLN A 149 11.95 9.66 -8.41
C GLN A 149 13.02 8.65 -7.99
N ARG A 150 13.03 8.23 -6.71
CA ARG A 150 13.96 7.19 -6.24
C ARG A 150 13.76 5.87 -6.97
N HIS A 151 12.50 5.42 -7.09
CA HIS A 151 12.16 4.20 -7.81
C HIS A 151 12.62 4.26 -9.28
N VAL A 152 12.42 5.39 -9.95
CA VAL A 152 12.81 5.59 -11.34
C VAL A 152 14.34 5.48 -11.51
N ILE A 153 15.12 6.15 -10.66
CA ILE A 153 16.59 6.07 -10.67
C ILE A 153 17.08 4.64 -10.40
N ASP A 154 16.51 3.96 -9.40
CA ASP A 154 17.01 2.66 -8.96
C ASP A 154 16.69 1.52 -9.94
N LYS A 155 15.62 1.65 -10.74
CA LYS A 155 15.06 0.52 -11.52
C LYS A 155 15.26 0.62 -13.03
N TYR A 156 15.45 1.81 -13.57
CA TYR A 156 15.43 2.01 -15.02
C TYR A 156 16.70 2.68 -15.52
N PRO A 157 17.18 2.33 -16.72
CA PRO A 157 18.18 3.14 -17.40
C PRO A 157 17.57 4.48 -17.79
N LEU A 158 18.20 5.58 -17.40
CA LEU A 158 17.72 6.93 -17.65
C LEU A 158 18.56 7.62 -18.73
N LYS A 159 17.91 8.47 -19.53
CA LYS A 159 18.62 9.38 -20.43
C LYS A 159 19.39 10.39 -19.61
N ARG A 160 20.47 10.89 -20.20
CA ARG A 160 21.26 11.98 -19.62
C ARG A 160 20.38 13.18 -19.25
N THR A 161 19.47 13.57 -20.14
CA THR A 161 18.53 14.70 -19.93
C THR A 161 17.63 14.52 -18.71
N THR A 162 17.17 13.29 -18.46
CA THR A 162 16.36 12.96 -17.28
C THR A 162 17.17 13.07 -15.99
N LEU A 163 18.43 12.60 -16.02
CA LEU A 163 19.33 12.69 -14.87
C LEU A 163 19.76 14.14 -14.58
N GLU A 164 20.04 14.93 -15.61
CA GLU A 164 20.32 16.37 -15.47
C GLU A 164 19.12 17.10 -14.85
N PHE A 165 17.90 16.78 -15.29
CA PHE A 165 16.68 17.29 -14.66
C PHE A 165 16.61 16.92 -13.17
N LEU A 166 16.86 15.66 -12.81
CA LEU A 166 16.82 15.20 -11.43
C LEU A 166 17.96 15.79 -10.56
N GLU A 167 19.14 16.04 -11.12
CA GLU A 167 20.22 16.72 -10.40
C GLU A 167 19.79 18.14 -9.98
N GLN A 168 19.14 18.87 -10.89
CA GLN A 168 18.72 20.25 -10.66
C GLN A 168 17.43 20.32 -9.81
N TYR A 169 16.42 19.53 -10.17
CA TYR A 169 15.04 19.63 -9.68
C TYR A 169 14.56 18.43 -8.87
N GLY A 170 15.44 17.49 -8.50
CA GLY A 170 15.08 16.38 -7.64
C GLY A 170 14.43 16.84 -6.33
N GLU A 171 13.37 16.17 -5.91
CA GLU A 171 12.48 16.61 -4.82
C GLU A 171 13.23 16.78 -3.50
N VAL A 172 14.21 15.90 -3.26
CA VAL A 172 15.07 15.96 -2.07
C VAL A 172 16.54 15.89 -2.44
N ARG A 173 17.41 16.40 -1.56
CA ARG A 173 18.87 16.41 -1.76
C ARG A 173 19.44 15.02 -2.08
N ALA A 174 18.89 13.97 -1.47
CA ALA A 174 19.29 12.59 -1.76
C ALA A 174 19.09 12.23 -3.23
N ILE A 175 17.96 12.62 -3.85
CA ILE A 175 17.68 12.40 -5.27
C ILE A 175 18.69 13.14 -6.15
N LYS A 176 18.94 14.43 -5.85
CA LYS A 176 19.90 15.24 -6.59
C LYS A 176 21.30 14.62 -6.60
N ASN A 177 21.74 14.14 -5.44
CA ASN A 177 23.05 13.50 -5.29
C ASN A 177 23.15 12.18 -6.06
N LEU A 178 22.08 11.35 -6.05
CA LEU A 178 22.05 10.11 -6.82
C LEU A 178 22.11 10.38 -8.31
N ALA A 179 21.35 11.35 -8.80
CA ALA A 179 21.36 11.73 -10.20
C ALA A 179 22.76 12.18 -10.65
N ARG A 180 23.44 13.01 -9.84
CA ARG A 180 24.84 13.40 -10.09
C ARG A 180 25.79 12.19 -10.13
N GLN A 181 25.62 11.25 -9.21
CA GLN A 181 26.44 10.04 -9.17
C GLN A 181 26.24 9.20 -10.44
N GLU A 182 24.99 8.99 -10.86
CA GLU A 182 24.69 8.23 -12.08
C GLU A 182 25.26 8.92 -13.33
N LEU A 183 25.17 10.26 -13.42
CA LEU A 183 25.81 11.06 -14.50
C LEU A 183 27.33 10.87 -14.58
N GLY A 184 28.01 10.78 -13.43
CA GLY A 184 29.46 10.58 -13.36
C GLY A 184 29.92 9.12 -13.57
N SER A 185 29.03 8.15 -13.34
CA SER A 185 29.35 6.72 -13.38
C SER A 185 29.35 6.09 -14.78
N GLY A 186 28.94 6.82 -15.82
CA GLY A 186 28.97 6.33 -17.20
C GLY A 186 27.91 5.29 -17.55
N LYS A 187 26.92 5.00 -16.68
CA LYS A 187 25.73 4.18 -16.99
C LYS A 187 24.69 4.91 -17.85
N LEU A 188 25.14 5.75 -18.78
CA LEU A 188 24.26 6.46 -19.71
C LEU A 188 24.00 5.56 -20.92
N LYS A 189 22.72 5.32 -21.25
CA LYS A 189 22.35 4.88 -22.60
C LYS A 189 22.00 6.13 -23.40
N GLU A 190 22.61 6.27 -24.58
CA GLU A 190 22.32 7.33 -25.56
C GLU A 190 20.84 7.35 -25.97
#